data_AF-A0A7R9EKN3-F1
#
_entry.id   AF-A0A7R9EKN3-F1
#
_cell.length_a   1.000
_cell.length_b   1.000
_cell.length_c   1.000
_cell.angle_alpha   90.00
_cell.angle_beta   90.00
_cell.angle_gamma   90.00
#
_symmetry.space_group_name_H-M   'P 1'
#
loop_
_entity.id
_entity.type
_entity.pdbx_description
1 polymer ?
#
loop_
_entity_poly.entity_id
_entity_poly.type
_entity_poly.pdbx_seq_one_letter_code
_entity_poly.pdbx_strand_id
1 'polypeptide(L)'
;MSHVNPLLCAEEGLAAYILCLAEGQGSTLDSLTIGMAAFDPSTGEMIYDMFEDGANRNELERRLEHLNPTEVIVAENVSANTHKLLQHRFICIRRQPNEVFDFTSCLVKVASFFSSEGTISSSNFQNLGDFAPTTLCCVGVLLNYVKECGLESSLKAEGFHKFTDRAEHLQLDAAVLRNLSVFSSTEGSTKNTLYSVLDHTRTKLLHQWISQPLRNLVKVRQRQDMVEELIGSESGLREELLNVLEGLPDLERGLTTILNLK
;
A
#
# COMPACT_ATOMS: atom_id res chain seq x y z
N MET A 1 -2.75 -12.08 -24.60
CA MET A 1 -1.77 -11.80 -23.52
C MET A 1 -2.39 -12.34 -22.25
N SER A 2 -1.77 -13.36 -21.69
CA SER A 2 -2.28 -14.11 -20.54
C SER A 2 -2.55 -13.17 -19.37
N HIS A 3 -3.81 -13.10 -18.94
CA HIS A 3 -4.21 -12.47 -17.69
C HIS A 3 -3.41 -13.10 -16.55
N VAL A 4 -2.41 -12.41 -16.03
CA VAL A 4 -1.82 -12.78 -14.74
C VAL A 4 -2.90 -12.47 -13.72
N ASN A 5 -3.47 -13.50 -13.12
CA ASN A 5 -4.51 -13.35 -12.12
C ASN A 5 -3.83 -12.81 -10.85
N PRO A 6 -4.10 -11.57 -10.39
CA PRO A 6 -3.40 -10.98 -9.25
C PRO A 6 -3.58 -11.81 -7.96
N LEU A 7 -4.63 -12.63 -7.91
CA LEU A 7 -4.88 -13.61 -6.85
C LEU A 7 -3.84 -14.75 -6.79
N LEU A 8 -3.20 -15.12 -7.90
CA LEU A 8 -2.18 -16.19 -7.92
C LEU A 8 -0.85 -15.73 -7.29
N CYS A 9 -0.50 -14.45 -7.37
CA CYS A 9 0.71 -13.92 -6.71
C CYS A 9 0.55 -13.80 -5.18
N ALA A 10 -0.69 -13.77 -4.68
CA ALA A 10 -0.98 -13.73 -3.24
C ALA A 10 -0.78 -15.10 -2.53
N GLU A 11 -0.45 -16.16 -3.27
CA GLU A 11 -0.20 -17.50 -2.71
C GLU A 11 1.13 -17.59 -1.92
N GLU A 12 2.10 -16.69 -2.16
CA GLU A 12 3.42 -16.70 -1.49
C GLU A 12 3.49 -15.90 -0.17
N GLY A 13 2.36 -15.38 0.33
CA GLY A 13 2.29 -14.70 1.63
C GLY A 13 2.79 -13.24 1.65
N LEU A 14 3.25 -12.70 0.52
CA LEU A 14 3.53 -11.27 0.34
C LEU A 14 2.27 -10.51 -0.11
N ALA A 15 2.16 -9.24 0.30
CA ALA A 15 1.08 -8.35 -0.16
C ALA A 15 1.22 -8.08 -1.66
N ALA A 16 0.17 -8.34 -2.43
CA ALA A 16 0.15 -8.19 -3.88
C ALA A 16 -0.56 -6.88 -4.25
N TYR A 17 0.10 -5.75 -4.04
CA TYR A 17 -0.50 -4.46 -4.32
C TYR A 17 -0.67 -4.23 -5.83
N ILE A 18 -1.84 -3.70 -6.19
CA ILE A 18 -2.15 -3.12 -7.49
C ILE A 18 -2.05 -1.60 -7.34
N LEU A 19 -1.05 -0.99 -7.98
CA LEU A 19 -0.73 0.43 -7.82
C LEU A 19 -1.16 1.24 -9.05
N CYS A 20 -1.93 2.30 -8.87
CA CYS A 20 -2.23 3.29 -9.89
C CYS A 20 -1.40 4.56 -9.66
N LEU A 21 -0.84 5.13 -10.72
CA LEU A 21 -0.07 6.38 -10.70
C LEU A 21 -0.63 7.40 -11.68
N ALA A 22 -0.62 8.67 -11.27
CA ALA A 22 -0.94 9.81 -12.12
C ALA A 22 0.07 10.93 -11.89
N GLU A 23 0.52 11.55 -12.98
CA GLU A 23 1.44 12.67 -12.96
C GLU A 23 0.70 13.99 -13.20
N GLY A 24 1.09 15.02 -12.45
CA GLY A 24 0.66 16.40 -12.62
C GLY A 24 1.85 17.35 -12.61
N GLN A 25 1.60 18.62 -12.91
CA GLN A 25 2.66 19.63 -12.87
C GLN A 25 3.18 19.83 -11.45
N GLY A 26 4.50 19.89 -11.30
CA GLY A 26 5.17 20.20 -10.04
C GLY A 26 5.28 21.70 -9.79
N SER A 27 5.89 22.07 -8.66
CA SER A 27 6.15 23.47 -8.31
C SER A 27 7.30 24.10 -9.11
N THR A 28 8.20 23.26 -9.63
CA THR A 28 9.34 23.66 -10.47
C THR A 28 9.23 23.07 -11.87
N LEU A 29 9.97 23.62 -12.83
CA LEU A 29 9.97 23.14 -14.23
C LEU A 29 10.40 21.68 -14.38
N ASP A 30 11.26 21.19 -13.47
CA ASP A 30 11.84 19.85 -13.51
C ASP A 30 11.20 18.88 -12.49
N SER A 31 10.25 19.35 -11.68
CA SER A 31 9.52 18.52 -10.72
C SER A 31 8.12 18.18 -11.24
N LEU A 32 7.63 16.99 -10.89
CA LEU A 32 6.25 16.60 -11.11
C LEU A 32 5.57 16.31 -9.78
N THR A 33 4.28 16.60 -9.70
CA THR A 33 3.44 16.11 -8.61
C THR A 33 2.93 14.73 -8.98
N ILE A 34 3.24 13.71 -8.20
CA ILE A 34 2.79 12.34 -8.43
C ILE A 34 1.70 12.01 -7.40
N GLY A 35 0.53 11.62 -7.91
CA GLY A 35 -0.52 10.99 -7.13
C GLY A 35 -0.42 9.47 -7.25
N MET A 36 -0.73 8.77 -6.18
CA MET A 36 -0.78 7.31 -6.18
C MET A 36 -1.95 6.76 -5.38
N ALA A 37 -2.45 5.61 -5.79
CA ALA A 37 -3.37 4.78 -5.03
C ALA A 37 -3.01 3.31 -5.23
N ALA A 38 -2.89 2.53 -4.16
CA ALA A 38 -2.56 1.12 -4.17
C ALA A 38 -3.67 0.34 -3.46
N PHE A 39 -4.04 -0.81 -4.01
CA PHE A 39 -5.07 -1.68 -3.45
C PHE A 39 -4.50 -3.09 -3.26
N ASP A 40 -4.70 -3.65 -2.07
CA ASP A 40 -4.42 -5.06 -1.81
C ASP A 40 -5.75 -5.86 -1.90
N PRO A 41 -5.93 -6.71 -2.92
CA PRO A 41 -7.15 -7.50 -3.09
C PRO A 41 -7.34 -8.58 -2.02
N SER A 42 -6.30 -8.93 -1.27
CA SER A 42 -6.37 -9.94 -0.21
C SER A 42 -6.91 -9.38 1.10
N THR A 43 -6.61 -8.11 1.41
CA THR A 43 -7.03 -7.45 2.66
C THR A 43 -8.17 -6.46 2.45
N GLY A 44 -8.34 -5.94 1.23
CA GLY A 44 -9.26 -4.84 0.93
C GLY A 44 -8.70 -3.47 1.32
N GLU A 45 -7.43 -3.40 1.74
CA GLU A 45 -6.76 -2.15 2.10
C GLU A 45 -6.51 -1.28 0.87
N MET A 46 -6.76 0.02 0.99
CA MET A 46 -6.42 1.01 -0.02
C MET A 46 -5.47 2.06 0.55
N ILE A 47 -4.28 2.12 0.00
CA ILE A 47 -3.24 3.08 0.39
C ILE A 47 -3.16 4.19 -0.66
N TYR A 48 -3.14 5.46 -0.26
CA TYR A 48 -3.01 6.58 -1.18
C TYR A 48 -1.92 7.55 -0.75
N ASP A 49 -1.36 8.28 -1.71
CA ASP A 49 -0.40 9.35 -1.40
C ASP A 49 -0.35 10.43 -2.48
N MET A 50 0.22 11.56 -2.12
CA MET A 50 0.62 12.62 -3.04
C MET A 50 1.95 13.20 -2.61
N PHE A 51 2.86 13.33 -3.56
CA PHE A 51 4.19 13.87 -3.32
C PHE A 51 4.72 14.57 -4.57
N GLU A 52 5.61 15.53 -4.34
CA GLU A 52 6.39 16.13 -5.41
C GLU A 52 7.68 15.35 -5.59
N ASP A 53 8.06 15.09 -6.85
CA ASP A 53 9.22 14.29 -7.20
C ASP A 53 10.05 14.96 -8.28
N GLY A 54 11.37 14.93 -8.11
CA GLY A 54 12.33 15.52 -9.04
C GLY A 54 12.62 14.61 -10.24
N ALA A 55 13.60 15.02 -11.04
CA ALA A 55 14.00 14.30 -12.26
C ALA A 55 14.36 12.83 -12.02
N ASN A 56 14.96 12.49 -10.87
CA ASN A 56 15.43 11.14 -10.56
C ASN A 56 14.37 10.20 -10.00
N ARG A 57 13.15 10.68 -9.71
CA ARG A 57 12.04 9.88 -9.19
C ARG A 57 12.32 9.13 -7.88
N ASN A 58 13.08 9.76 -6.98
CA ASN A 58 13.51 9.13 -5.72
C ASN A 58 12.32 8.83 -4.79
N GLU A 59 11.35 9.73 -4.74
CA GLU A 59 10.17 9.59 -3.88
C GLU A 59 9.25 8.48 -4.39
N LEU A 60 9.09 8.37 -5.71
CA LEU A 60 8.36 7.26 -6.33
C LEU A 60 9.07 5.93 -6.10
N GLU A 61 10.39 5.88 -6.32
CA GLU A 61 11.20 4.68 -6.10
C GLU A 61 11.03 4.14 -4.67
N ARG A 62 11.07 5.03 -3.68
CA ARG A 62 10.84 4.71 -2.26
C ARG A 62 9.51 4.00 -2.02
N ARG A 63 8.42 4.51 -2.60
CA ARG A 63 7.07 3.90 -2.44
C ARG A 63 6.96 2.57 -3.15
N LEU A 64 7.61 2.43 -4.31
CA LEU A 64 7.68 1.16 -5.01
C LEU A 64 8.45 0.10 -4.21
N GLU A 65 9.53 0.45 -3.50
CA GLU A 65 10.25 -0.49 -2.62
C GLU A 65 9.39 -0.94 -1.44
N HIS A 66 8.59 -0.03 -0.92
CA HIS A 66 7.80 -0.26 0.28
C HIS A 66 6.55 -1.11 0.01
N LEU A 67 5.85 -0.78 -1.09
CA LEU A 67 4.62 -1.47 -1.47
C LEU A 67 4.90 -2.72 -2.30
N ASN A 68 6.06 -2.80 -2.97
CA ASN A 68 6.44 -3.89 -3.86
C ASN A 68 5.28 -4.37 -4.77
N PRO A 69 4.69 -3.45 -5.58
CA PRO A 69 3.48 -3.75 -6.33
C PRO A 69 3.72 -4.79 -7.42
N THR A 70 2.72 -5.65 -7.64
CA THR A 70 2.76 -6.70 -8.67
C THR A 70 2.26 -6.20 -10.02
N GLU A 71 1.29 -5.29 -9.99
CA GLU A 71 0.72 -4.62 -11.16
C GLU A 71 0.73 -3.10 -10.95
N VAL A 72 1.11 -2.37 -11.99
CA VAL A 72 1.10 -0.90 -12.01
C VAL A 72 0.25 -0.39 -13.18
N ILE A 73 -0.76 0.42 -12.87
CA ILE A 73 -1.66 1.07 -13.81
C ILE A 73 -1.20 2.52 -14.00
N VAL A 74 -0.97 2.91 -15.26
CA VAL A 74 -0.54 4.26 -15.64
C VAL A 74 -1.30 4.76 -16.85
N ALA A 75 -1.35 6.08 -17.01
CA ALA A 75 -1.79 6.71 -18.24
C ALA A 75 -0.84 6.36 -19.40
N GLU A 76 -1.31 6.45 -20.65
CA GLU A 76 -0.46 6.24 -21.83
C GLU A 76 0.73 7.21 -21.89
N ASN A 77 0.48 8.47 -21.51
CA ASN A 77 1.48 9.53 -21.53
C ASN A 77 2.08 9.76 -20.14
N VAL A 78 3.01 8.88 -19.75
CA VAL A 78 3.86 9.06 -18.56
C VAL A 78 5.22 9.63 -18.94
N SER A 79 5.82 10.41 -18.03
CA SER A 79 7.15 10.97 -18.22
C SER A 79 8.22 9.88 -18.44
N ALA A 80 9.22 10.19 -19.28
CA ALA A 80 10.26 9.23 -19.66
C ALA A 80 11.02 8.66 -18.45
N ASN A 81 11.25 9.48 -17.42
CA ASN A 81 11.96 9.07 -16.21
C ASN A 81 11.13 8.07 -15.39
N THR A 82 9.83 8.31 -15.23
CA THR A 82 8.91 7.37 -14.57
C THR A 82 8.81 6.08 -15.36
N HIS A 83 8.71 6.16 -16.69
CA HIS A 83 8.67 4.97 -17.53
C HIS A 83 9.93 4.11 -17.38
N LYS A 84 11.12 4.73 -17.38
CA LYS A 84 12.40 4.06 -17.19
C LYS A 84 12.50 3.38 -15.81
N LEU A 85 12.03 4.04 -14.76
CA LEU A 85 12.01 3.48 -13.41
C LEU A 85 11.15 2.21 -13.34
N LEU A 86 9.94 2.24 -13.93
CA LEU A 86 9.02 1.11 -13.94
C LEU A 86 9.55 -0.05 -14.80
N GLN A 87 10.17 0.23 -15.95
CA GLN A 87 10.73 -0.80 -16.84
C GLN A 87 11.89 -1.58 -16.20
N HIS A 88 12.64 -0.96 -15.30
CA HIS A 88 13.78 -1.61 -14.64
C HIS A 88 13.34 -2.66 -13.61
N ARG A 89 12.03 -2.85 -13.40
CA ARG A 89 11.47 -3.80 -12.45
C ARG A 89 10.64 -4.85 -13.17
N PHE A 90 10.58 -6.06 -12.60
CA PHE A 90 9.71 -7.15 -13.06
C PHE A 90 8.24 -6.90 -12.67
N ILE A 91 7.74 -5.68 -12.90
CA ILE A 91 6.38 -5.26 -12.59
C ILE A 91 5.55 -5.30 -13.87
N CYS A 92 4.33 -5.83 -13.78
CA CYS A 92 3.40 -5.78 -14.90
C CYS A 92 2.87 -4.35 -15.07
N ILE A 93 3.15 -3.71 -16.21
CA ILE A 93 2.69 -2.34 -16.49
C ILE A 93 1.45 -2.39 -17.39
N ARG A 94 0.32 -1.88 -16.88
CA ARG A 94 -0.92 -1.69 -17.62
C ARG A 94 -1.08 -0.22 -17.99
N ARG A 95 -1.20 0.06 -19.28
CA ARG A 95 -1.49 1.40 -19.78
C ARG A 95 -2.98 1.57 -20.02
N GLN A 96 -3.52 2.71 -19.60
CA GLN A 96 -4.90 3.12 -19.82
C GLN A 96 -4.95 4.45 -20.58
N PRO A 97 -5.97 4.69 -21.43
CA PRO A 97 -6.12 5.95 -22.13
C PRO A 97 -6.15 7.14 -21.16
N ASN A 98 -5.57 8.27 -21.57
CA ASN A 98 -5.49 9.45 -20.70
C ASN A 98 -6.87 9.98 -20.28
N GLU A 99 -7.91 9.76 -21.09
CA GLU A 99 -9.30 10.13 -20.81
C GLU A 99 -9.85 9.48 -19.53
N VAL A 100 -9.34 8.28 -19.18
CA VAL A 100 -9.75 7.57 -17.97
C VAL A 100 -9.26 8.29 -16.71
N PHE A 101 -8.19 9.08 -16.82
CA PHE A 101 -7.62 9.90 -15.75
C PHE A 101 -8.20 11.31 -15.70
N ASP A 102 -9.29 11.61 -16.43
CA ASP A 102 -9.98 12.89 -16.32
C ASP A 102 -10.51 13.13 -14.90
N PHE A 103 -10.19 14.30 -14.34
CA PHE A 103 -10.53 14.65 -12.97
C PHE A 103 -12.05 14.64 -12.73
N THR A 104 -12.83 15.17 -13.66
CA THR A 104 -14.29 15.27 -13.50
C THR A 104 -14.92 13.89 -13.50
N SER A 105 -14.51 13.04 -14.44
CA SER A 105 -14.96 11.64 -14.50
C SER A 105 -14.58 10.86 -13.24
N CYS A 106 -13.34 10.97 -12.79
CA CYS A 106 -12.88 10.30 -11.57
C CYS A 106 -13.61 10.81 -10.32
N LEU A 107 -13.87 12.11 -10.21
CA LEU A 107 -14.60 12.70 -9.08
C LEU A 107 -16.00 12.10 -8.95
N VAL A 108 -16.73 11.97 -10.07
CA VAL A 108 -18.07 11.35 -10.07
C VAL A 108 -17.99 9.88 -9.64
N LYS A 109 -17.00 9.12 -10.12
CA LYS A 109 -16.80 7.71 -9.74
C LYS A 109 -16.52 7.56 -8.25
N VAL A 110 -15.59 8.35 -7.71
CA VAL A 110 -15.23 8.33 -6.29
C VAL A 110 -16.42 8.75 -5.43
N ALA A 111 -17.11 9.84 -5.79
CA ALA A 111 -18.30 10.29 -5.07
C ALA A 111 -19.41 9.24 -5.07
N SER A 112 -19.63 8.55 -6.20
CA SER A 112 -20.64 7.49 -6.29
C SER A 112 -20.33 6.31 -5.37
N PHE A 113 -19.06 5.93 -5.24
CA PHE A 113 -18.61 4.84 -4.37
C PHE A 113 -18.85 5.15 -2.88
N PHE A 114 -18.42 6.34 -2.42
CA PHE A 114 -18.65 6.74 -1.03
C PHE A 114 -20.13 6.95 -0.70
N SER A 115 -20.95 7.30 -1.70
CA SER A 115 -22.40 7.45 -1.53
C SER A 115 -23.11 6.10 -1.40
N SER A 116 -22.68 5.07 -2.14
CA SER A 116 -23.29 3.73 -2.10
C SER A 116 -22.96 2.95 -0.83
N GLU A 117 -21.79 3.16 -0.24
CA GLU A 117 -21.34 2.52 1.01
C GLU A 117 -22.10 3.03 2.26
N GLY A 118 -23.11 3.90 2.10
CA GLY A 118 -23.98 4.30 3.20
C GLY A 118 -23.31 5.13 4.30
N THR A 119 -22.12 5.68 4.06
CA THR A 119 -21.46 6.60 4.99
C THR A 119 -22.10 8.00 4.89
N ILE A 120 -23.39 8.09 5.23
CA ILE A 120 -24.10 9.34 5.55
C ILE A 120 -23.99 9.58 7.06
N SER A 121 -22.78 9.37 7.61
CA SER A 121 -22.38 10.02 8.84
C SER A 121 -21.62 11.27 8.42
N SER A 122 -22.24 12.41 8.66
CA SER A 122 -21.79 13.77 8.36
C SER A 122 -20.43 14.19 8.98
N SER A 123 -19.58 13.23 9.33
CA SER A 123 -18.21 13.39 9.80
C SER A 123 -17.16 12.92 8.78
N ASN A 124 -17.50 12.07 7.80
CA ASN A 124 -16.52 11.49 6.86
C ASN A 124 -16.51 12.13 5.46
N PHE A 125 -17.36 13.15 5.24
CA PHE A 125 -17.29 14.00 4.03
C PHE A 125 -16.04 14.89 3.97
N GLN A 126 -15.10 14.72 4.93
CA GLN A 126 -13.76 15.29 4.90
C GLN A 126 -12.78 14.48 4.02
N ASN A 127 -13.06 13.20 3.73
CA ASN A 127 -12.10 12.33 3.02
C ASN A 127 -11.89 12.69 1.54
N LEU A 128 -12.90 13.24 0.84
CA LEU A 128 -12.72 13.69 -0.56
C LEU A 128 -11.88 14.97 -0.67
N GLY A 129 -11.89 15.82 0.36
CA GLY A 129 -11.10 17.06 0.40
C GLY A 129 -9.62 16.83 0.70
N ASP A 130 -9.29 15.68 1.30
CA ASP A 130 -7.90 15.29 1.58
C ASP A 130 -7.18 14.75 0.34
N PHE A 131 -7.93 14.30 -0.67
CA PHE A 131 -7.33 13.82 -1.91
C PHE A 131 -6.87 14.99 -2.78
N ALA A 132 -5.58 15.04 -3.05
CA ALA A 132 -5.05 15.87 -4.12
C ALA A 132 -5.66 15.45 -5.47
N PRO A 133 -5.78 16.35 -6.46
CA PRO A 133 -6.40 16.03 -7.75
C PRO A 133 -5.80 14.81 -8.46
N THR A 134 -4.47 14.67 -8.44
CA THR A 134 -3.76 13.53 -9.05
C THR A 134 -4.07 12.21 -8.33
N THR A 135 -4.13 12.22 -6.99
CA THR A 135 -4.50 11.07 -6.16
C THR A 135 -5.95 10.67 -6.39
N LEU A 136 -6.85 11.66 -6.50
CA LEU A 136 -8.26 11.40 -6.79
C LEU A 136 -8.43 10.70 -8.14
N CYS A 137 -7.68 11.14 -9.16
CA CYS A 137 -7.67 10.45 -10.45
C CYS A 137 -7.25 8.99 -10.29
N CYS A 138 -6.17 8.72 -9.54
CA CYS A 138 -5.69 7.36 -9.30
C CYS A 138 -6.73 6.49 -8.60
N VAL A 139 -7.36 7.00 -7.53
CA VAL A 139 -8.42 6.28 -6.81
C VAL A 139 -9.60 5.99 -7.74
N GLY A 140 -10.04 6.96 -8.54
CA GLY A 140 -11.13 6.77 -9.49
C GLY A 140 -10.85 5.70 -10.55
N VAL A 141 -9.62 5.66 -11.08
CA VAL A 141 -9.19 4.61 -12.02
C VAL A 141 -9.12 3.24 -11.33
N LEU A 142 -8.53 3.19 -10.13
CA LEU A 142 -8.37 1.94 -9.38
C LEU A 142 -9.73 1.35 -8.97
N LEU A 143 -10.67 2.19 -8.51
CA LEU A 143 -12.04 1.75 -8.19
C LEU A 143 -12.74 1.15 -9.42
N ASN A 144 -12.58 1.75 -10.59
CA ASN A 144 -13.13 1.20 -11.82
C ASN A 144 -12.48 -0.13 -12.19
N TYR A 145 -11.15 -0.22 -12.04
CA TYR A 145 -10.41 -1.45 -12.32
C TYR A 145 -10.83 -2.60 -11.39
N VAL A 146 -10.94 -2.33 -10.08
CA VAL A 146 -11.37 -3.32 -9.08
C VAL A 146 -12.81 -3.80 -9.37
N LYS A 147 -13.69 -2.90 -9.82
CA LYS A 147 -15.03 -3.26 -10.30
C LYS A 147 -15.00 -4.15 -11.55
N GLU A 148 -14.15 -3.83 -12.54
CA GLU A 148 -13.96 -4.67 -13.73
C GLU A 148 -13.42 -6.07 -13.39
N CYS A 149 -12.63 -6.18 -12.32
CA CYS A 149 -12.13 -7.46 -11.81
C CYS A 149 -13.15 -8.22 -10.95
N GLY A 150 -14.34 -7.67 -10.66
CA GLY A 150 -15.34 -8.29 -9.81
C GLY A 150 -14.96 -8.36 -8.32
N LEU A 151 -14.06 -7.47 -7.87
CA LEU A 151 -13.55 -7.42 -6.49
C LEU A 151 -14.19 -6.28 -5.68
N GLU A 152 -15.35 -5.80 -6.11
CA GLU A 152 -16.02 -4.64 -5.51
C GLU A 152 -16.41 -4.83 -4.04
N SER A 153 -16.72 -6.07 -3.64
CA SER A 153 -17.05 -6.46 -2.26
C SER A 153 -15.87 -6.39 -1.28
N SER A 154 -14.63 -6.31 -1.79
CA SER A 154 -13.44 -6.11 -0.95
C SER A 154 -13.19 -4.65 -0.62
N LEU A 155 -13.77 -3.73 -1.38
CA LEU A 155 -13.59 -2.30 -1.16
C LEU A 155 -14.40 -1.87 0.07
N LYS A 156 -13.73 -1.23 1.02
CA LYS A 156 -14.37 -0.64 2.21
C LYS A 156 -13.95 0.80 2.37
N ALA A 157 -14.89 1.69 2.67
CA ALA A 157 -14.59 3.10 2.92
C ALA A 157 -13.59 3.32 4.08
N GLU A 158 -13.58 2.43 5.09
CA GLU A 158 -12.68 2.49 6.25
C GLU A 158 -11.25 2.03 5.94
N GLY A 159 -11.03 1.33 4.83
CA GLY A 159 -9.72 0.78 4.44
C GLY A 159 -8.79 1.79 3.77
N PHE A 160 -9.17 3.07 3.70
CA PHE A 160 -8.38 4.11 3.04
C PHE A 160 -7.35 4.72 3.99
N HIS A 161 -6.07 4.53 3.69
CA HIS A 161 -4.96 5.02 4.51
C HIS A 161 -3.96 5.84 3.69
N LYS A 162 -3.52 6.97 4.24
CA LYS A 162 -2.47 7.77 3.62
C LYS A 162 -1.10 7.13 3.87
N PHE A 163 -0.32 6.88 2.82
CA PHE A 163 1.00 6.26 2.92
C PHE A 163 1.98 7.07 3.76
N THR A 164 2.06 8.38 3.50
CA THR A 164 3.00 9.27 4.20
C THR A 164 2.26 10.11 5.24
N ASP A 165 2.43 9.74 6.51
CA ASP A 165 2.28 10.69 7.62
C ASP A 165 3.67 11.07 8.16
N ARG A 166 4.20 12.20 7.67
CA ARG A 166 5.53 12.71 8.06
C ARG A 166 5.60 13.09 9.55
N ALA A 167 4.47 13.31 10.21
CA ALA A 167 4.45 13.65 11.62
C ALA A 167 4.71 12.42 12.50
N GLU A 168 4.24 11.25 12.07
CA GLU A 168 4.21 10.03 12.88
C GLU A 168 5.35 9.06 12.58
N HIS A 169 5.84 9.00 11.34
CA HIS A 169 6.77 7.96 10.88
C HIS A 169 8.09 8.51 10.33
N LEU A 170 9.17 7.75 10.56
CA LEU A 170 10.50 8.03 10.03
C LEU A 170 10.55 7.77 8.52
N GLN A 171 11.09 8.74 7.78
CA GLN A 171 11.24 8.62 6.34
C GLN A 171 12.57 7.89 6.01
N LEU A 172 12.50 6.58 5.71
CA LEU A 172 13.61 5.79 5.12
C LEU A 172 13.64 5.76 3.58
N ASP A 173 14.66 6.34 2.96
CA ASP A 173 14.80 6.37 1.50
C ASP A 173 15.00 4.97 0.89
N ALA A 174 14.68 4.80 -0.40
CA ALA A 174 14.87 3.54 -1.11
C ALA A 174 16.31 3.01 -1.01
N ALA A 175 17.29 3.91 -1.16
CA ALA A 175 18.70 3.56 -1.01
C ALA A 175 19.03 3.08 0.39
N VAL A 176 18.45 3.66 1.44
CA VAL A 176 18.66 3.24 2.83
C VAL A 176 18.03 1.87 3.07
N LEU A 177 16.82 1.63 2.56
CA LEU A 177 16.14 0.33 2.66
C LEU A 177 16.97 -0.79 2.00
N ARG A 178 17.55 -0.53 0.83
CA ARG A 178 18.44 -1.48 0.13
C ARG A 178 19.79 -1.65 0.83
N ASN A 179 20.44 -0.56 1.22
CA ASN A 179 21.76 -0.59 1.85
C ASN A 179 21.74 -1.27 3.21
N LEU A 180 20.65 -1.11 3.98
CA LEU A 180 20.44 -1.80 5.25
C LEU A 180 19.85 -3.20 5.08
N SER A 181 19.62 -3.65 3.83
CA SER A 181 19.01 -4.94 3.50
C SER A 181 17.76 -5.22 4.34
N VAL A 182 16.87 -4.22 4.43
CA VAL A 182 15.72 -4.27 5.35
C VAL A 182 14.74 -5.37 4.92
N PHE A 183 14.36 -5.38 3.65
CA PHE A 183 13.39 -6.31 3.07
C PHE A 183 13.98 -7.24 2.01
N SER A 184 15.04 -6.81 1.32
CA SER A 184 15.73 -7.60 0.31
C SER A 184 17.24 -7.51 0.51
N SER A 185 17.91 -8.64 0.34
CA SER A 185 19.37 -8.71 0.31
C SER A 185 19.91 -8.12 -1.00
N THR A 186 21.21 -7.84 -1.06
CA THR A 186 21.90 -7.36 -2.26
C THR A 186 21.73 -8.29 -3.47
N GLU A 187 21.47 -9.57 -3.22
CA GLU A 187 21.22 -10.61 -4.24
C GLU A 187 19.73 -10.76 -4.60
N GLY A 188 18.83 -9.95 -4.04
CA GLY A 188 17.39 -10.03 -4.26
C GLY A 188 16.68 -11.14 -3.48
N SER A 189 17.40 -11.87 -2.61
CA SER A 189 16.80 -12.85 -1.70
C SER A 189 16.17 -12.17 -0.47
N THR A 190 15.09 -12.74 0.04
CA THR A 190 14.49 -12.35 1.34
C THR A 190 15.27 -12.91 2.53
N LYS A 191 16.21 -13.83 2.31
CA LYS A 191 17.09 -14.41 3.35
C LYS A 191 18.19 -13.42 3.75
N ASN A 192 18.59 -13.43 5.02
CA ASN A 192 19.60 -12.55 5.60
C ASN A 192 19.23 -11.06 5.56
N THR A 193 17.94 -10.76 5.69
CA THR A 193 17.41 -9.40 5.79
C THR A 193 17.03 -9.09 7.23
N LEU A 194 16.96 -7.80 7.60
CA LEU A 194 16.48 -7.40 8.92
C LEU A 194 15.09 -7.98 9.20
N TYR A 195 14.22 -7.96 8.19
CA TYR A 195 12.90 -8.58 8.27
C TYR A 195 12.99 -10.06 8.63
N SER A 196 13.82 -10.86 7.93
CA SER A 196 13.95 -12.29 8.22
C SER A 196 14.49 -12.63 9.61
N VAL A 197 15.26 -11.72 10.22
CA VAL A 197 15.82 -11.90 11.57
C VAL A 197 14.78 -11.59 12.65
N LEU A 198 13.90 -10.61 12.39
CA LEU A 198 12.86 -10.18 13.33
C LEU A 198 11.55 -10.96 13.17
N ASP A 199 11.30 -11.52 11.99
CA ASP A 199 10.04 -12.17 11.67
C ASP A 199 9.94 -13.57 12.32
N HIS A 200 9.40 -13.55 13.53
CA HIS A 200 8.86 -14.72 14.22
C HIS A 200 7.33 -14.69 14.26
N THR A 201 6.71 -13.87 13.40
CA THR A 201 5.27 -13.63 13.40
C THR A 201 4.58 -14.44 12.32
N ARG A 202 3.29 -14.71 12.52
CA ARG A 202 2.40 -15.29 11.50
C ARG A 202 1.53 -14.24 10.82
N THR A 203 1.65 -12.98 11.24
CA THR A 203 0.83 -11.85 10.78
C THR A 203 1.70 -10.85 10.01
N LYS A 204 1.12 -10.18 9.01
CA LYS A 204 1.84 -9.25 8.11
C LYS A 204 2.16 -7.87 8.74
N LEU A 205 1.66 -7.61 9.94
CA LEU A 205 1.81 -6.32 10.65
C LEU A 205 3.27 -5.93 10.90
N LEU A 206 4.15 -6.90 11.12
CA LEU A 206 5.56 -6.63 11.37
C LEU A 206 6.23 -5.95 10.18
N HIS A 207 5.89 -6.37 8.96
CA HIS A 207 6.41 -5.76 7.73
C HIS A 207 6.08 -4.26 7.70
N GLN A 208 4.81 -3.91 7.96
CA GLN A 208 4.36 -2.53 8.02
C GLN A 208 5.13 -1.73 9.10
N TRP A 209 5.35 -2.29 10.28
CA TRP A 209 6.05 -1.60 11.37
C TRP A 209 7.53 -1.34 11.08
N ILE A 210 8.23 -2.28 10.45
CA ILE A 210 9.63 -2.11 10.06
C ILE A 210 9.74 -1.09 8.93
N SER A 211 8.76 -1.11 8.02
CA SER A 211 8.74 -0.24 6.85
C SER A 211 8.44 1.23 7.20
N GLN A 212 7.71 1.46 8.30
CA GLN A 212 7.36 2.79 8.83
C GLN A 212 7.71 2.88 10.32
N PRO A 213 9.00 3.07 10.68
CA PRO A 213 9.39 3.20 12.07
C PRO A 213 8.72 4.43 12.71
N LEU A 214 8.26 4.30 13.95
CA LEU A 214 7.64 5.40 14.68
C LEU A 214 8.68 6.48 15.03
N ARG A 215 8.28 7.74 14.87
CA ARG A 215 9.07 8.91 15.30
C ARG A 215 8.71 9.37 16.73
N ASN A 216 7.49 9.07 17.16
CA ASN A 216 6.98 9.51 18.46
C ASN A 216 7.56 8.69 19.62
N LEU A 217 8.36 9.33 20.47
CA LEU A 217 9.01 8.69 21.62
C LEU A 217 8.02 8.04 22.60
N VAL A 218 6.82 8.59 22.78
CA VAL A 218 5.82 8.01 23.67
C VAL A 218 5.35 6.66 23.14
N LYS A 219 5.00 6.59 21.85
CA LYS A 219 4.57 5.34 21.20
C LYS A 219 5.70 4.30 21.15
N VAL A 220 6.94 4.75 20.94
CA VAL A 220 8.12 3.86 20.97
C VAL A 220 8.28 3.25 22.36
N ARG A 221 8.21 4.06 23.43
CA ARG A 221 8.29 3.56 24.81
C ARG A 221 7.15 2.62 25.15
N GLN A 222 5.92 2.94 24.76
CA GLN A 222 4.78 2.03 24.96
C GLN A 222 5.00 0.65 24.32
N ARG A 223 5.58 0.58 23.11
CA ARG A 223 5.93 -0.70 22.49
C ARG A 223 7.04 -1.43 23.26
N GLN A 224 8.03 -0.71 23.79
CA GLN A 224 9.09 -1.29 24.60
C GLN A 224 8.56 -1.83 25.92
N ASP A 225 7.68 -1.07 26.60
CA ASP A 225 7.03 -1.47 27.86
C ASP A 225 6.20 -2.74 27.65
N MET A 226 5.45 -2.84 26.54
CA MET A 226 4.69 -4.06 26.18
C MET A 226 5.61 -5.27 25.98
N VAL A 227 6.76 -5.09 25.32
CA VAL A 227 7.73 -6.18 25.12
C VAL A 227 8.35 -6.60 26.45
N GLU A 228 8.68 -5.65 27.32
CA GLU A 228 9.21 -5.93 28.65
C GLU A 228 8.20 -6.68 29.51
N GLU A 229 6.92 -6.28 29.49
CA GLU A 229 5.83 -6.97 30.16
C GLU A 229 5.67 -8.41 29.66
N LEU A 230 5.71 -8.64 28.34
CA LEU A 230 5.62 -9.97 27.75
C LEU A 230 6.82 -10.87 28.07
N ILE A 231 8.01 -10.29 28.26
CA ILE A 231 9.22 -11.03 28.67
C ILE A 231 9.19 -11.33 30.17
N GLY A 232 8.69 -10.41 30.99
CA GLY A 232 8.60 -10.53 32.45
C GLY A 232 7.42 -11.36 32.96
N SER A 233 6.41 -11.61 32.12
CA SER A 233 5.24 -12.44 32.43
C SER A 233 5.62 -13.92 32.63
N GLU A 234 4.89 -14.65 33.48
CA GLU A 234 5.11 -16.08 33.70
C GLU A 234 5.01 -16.88 32.39
N SER A 235 5.89 -17.88 32.22
CA SER A 235 6.04 -18.64 30.97
C SER A 235 4.75 -19.34 30.52
N GLY A 236 3.86 -19.71 31.46
CA GLY A 236 2.60 -20.39 31.15
C GLY A 236 1.64 -19.57 30.31
N LEU A 237 1.43 -18.28 30.63
CA LEU A 237 0.51 -17.41 29.88
C LEU A 237 1.02 -17.18 28.44
N ARG A 238 2.34 -17.04 28.28
CA ARG A 238 2.97 -16.85 26.97
C ARG A 238 2.80 -18.08 26.08
N GLU A 239 3.01 -19.28 26.63
CA GLU A 239 2.82 -20.53 25.89
C GLU A 239 1.35 -20.74 25.50
N GLU A 240 0.41 -20.43 26.39
CA GLU A 240 -1.03 -20.48 26.09
C GLU A 240 -1.41 -19.52 24.95
N LEU A 241 -0.92 -18.27 24.99
CA LEU A 241 -1.15 -17.30 23.92
C LEU A 241 -0.56 -17.74 22.59
N LEU A 242 0.67 -18.26 22.58
CA LEU A 242 1.30 -18.78 21.36
C LEU A 242 0.51 -19.94 20.77
N ASN A 243 0.05 -20.88 21.59
CA ASN A 243 -0.77 -22.01 21.13
C ASN A 243 -2.08 -21.56 20.49
N VAL A 244 -2.73 -20.52 21.03
CA VAL A 244 -3.94 -19.94 20.42
C VAL A 244 -3.62 -19.27 19.09
N LEU A 245 -2.54 -18.48 19.03
CA LEU A 245 -2.14 -17.76 17.81
C LEU A 245 -1.67 -18.69 16.69
N GLU A 246 -1.02 -19.80 17.01
CA GLU A 246 -0.60 -20.81 16.02
C GLU A 246 -1.78 -21.51 15.34
N GLY A 247 -2.92 -21.63 16.04
CA GLY A 247 -4.13 -22.22 15.49
C GLY A 247 -4.98 -21.27 14.62
N LEU A 248 -4.66 -19.97 14.60
CA LEU A 248 -5.46 -18.99 13.87
C LEU A 248 -5.05 -18.96 12.39
N PRO A 249 -6.00 -19.16 11.46
CA PRO A 249 -5.74 -18.90 10.04
C PRO A 249 -5.61 -17.40 9.77
N ASP A 250 -5.22 -17.04 8.55
CA ASP A 250 -5.26 -15.65 8.08
C ASP A 250 -6.71 -15.16 8.00
N LEU A 251 -7.19 -14.59 9.11
CA LEU A 251 -8.56 -14.13 9.28
C LEU A 251 -8.90 -12.99 8.32
N GLU A 252 -7.94 -12.09 8.08
CA GLU A 252 -8.12 -10.95 7.20
C GLU A 252 -8.40 -11.42 5.77
N ARG A 253 -7.54 -12.32 5.24
CA ARG A 253 -7.75 -12.92 3.93
C ARG A 253 -9.00 -13.78 3.87
N GLY A 254 -9.29 -14.53 4.92
CA GLY A 254 -10.50 -15.35 5.04
C GLY A 254 -11.78 -14.53 4.94
N LEU A 255 -11.84 -13.40 5.66
CA LEU A 255 -12.99 -12.48 5.61
C LEU A 255 -13.17 -11.87 4.22
N THR A 256 -12.10 -11.40 3.59
CA THR A 256 -12.16 -10.85 2.22
C THR A 256 -12.62 -11.90 1.21
N THR A 257 -12.14 -13.13 1.33
CA THR A 257 -12.57 -14.24 0.46
C THR A 257 -14.07 -14.51 0.62
N ILE A 258 -14.59 -14.55 1.84
CA ILE A 258 -16.03 -14.74 2.10
C ILE A 258 -16.85 -13.58 1.54
N LEU A 259 -16.35 -12.35 1.64
CA LEU A 259 -17.02 -11.17 1.08
C LEU A 259 -17.12 -11.25 -0.45
N ASN A 260 -16.10 -11.79 -1.11
CA ASN A 260 -16.03 -11.92 -2.57
C ASN A 260 -16.75 -13.15 -3.14
N LEU A 261 -17.27 -14.04 -2.30
CA LEU A 261 -18.01 -15.25 -2.73
C LEU A 261 -19.51 -14.99 -2.95
N LYS A 262 -19.97 -13.74 -2.81
CA LYS A 262 -21.35 -13.33 -3.09
C LYS A 262 -21.46 -12.75 -4.49
#